data_AF-A0A7X8ZS29-F1
#
_entry.id   AF-A0A7X8ZS29-F1
#
_cell.length_a   1.000
_cell.length_b   1.000
_cell.length_c   1.000
_cell.angle_alpha   90.00
_cell.angle_beta   90.00
_cell.angle_gamma   90.00
#
_symmetry.space_group_name_H-M   'P 1'
#
loop_
_entity.id
_entity.type
_entity.pdbx_description
1 polymer ?
#
loop_
_entity_poly.entity_id
_entity_poly.type
_entity_poly.pdbx_seq_one_letter_code
_entity_poly.pdbx_strand_id
1 'polypeptide(L)'
;MSKKKELTVEERLDALYQLQTTLSKIDEIKILRGELPLEVQDLEDEIAGLNTRISNNKEEIDEIKKTLAGKKIKIDEAEVSIEKYNNQLENVRNNKEYDILSKDIEYQNLNIELYKKNIKDITDESKA
;
A
#
# COMPACT_ATOMS: atom_id res chain seq x y z
N MET A 1 23.68 55.51 -48.76
CA MET A 1 24.25 55.82 -47.44
C MET A 1 23.10 56.20 -46.51
N SER A 2 22.52 55.23 -45.81
CA SER A 2 21.37 55.49 -44.92
C SER A 2 21.84 56.26 -43.70
N LYS A 3 21.38 57.51 -43.54
CA LYS A 3 21.62 58.31 -42.33
C LYS A 3 21.00 57.58 -41.14
N LYS A 4 21.84 57.05 -40.26
CA LYS A 4 21.43 56.59 -38.93
C LYS A 4 20.72 57.77 -38.26
N LYS A 5 19.41 57.67 -38.06
CA LYS A 5 18.65 58.62 -37.24
C LYS A 5 19.23 58.48 -35.83
N GLU A 6 19.94 59.50 -35.34
CA GLU A 6 20.46 59.49 -33.99
C GLU A 6 19.28 59.53 -33.04
N LEU A 7 19.03 58.40 -32.35
CA LEU A 7 18.05 58.32 -31.27
C LEU A 7 18.33 59.43 -30.26
N THR A 8 17.28 60.08 -29.76
CA THR A 8 17.41 61.04 -28.67
C THR A 8 17.91 60.34 -27.41
N VAL A 9 18.45 61.09 -26.44
CA VAL A 9 18.94 60.51 -25.19
C VAL A 9 17.83 59.76 -24.45
N GLU A 10 16.60 60.28 -24.49
CA GLU A 10 15.42 59.66 -23.88
C GLU A 10 15.04 58.34 -24.56
N GLU A 11 14.98 58.30 -25.89
CA GLU A 11 14.70 57.07 -26.65
C GLU A 11 15.78 56.00 -26.43
N ARG A 12 17.05 56.40 -26.26
CA ARG A 12 18.14 55.47 -25.92
C ARG A 12 18.01 54.92 -24.51
N LEU A 13 17.60 55.74 -23.55
CA LEU A 13 17.40 55.33 -22.16
C LEU A 13 16.22 54.38 -22.01
N ASP A 14 15.10 54.63 -22.69
CA ASP A 14 13.95 53.73 -22.67
C ASP A 14 14.27 52.39 -23.35
N ALA A 15 14.93 52.42 -24.52
CA ALA A 15 15.40 51.20 -25.18
C ALA A 15 16.40 50.41 -24.31
N LEU A 16 17.29 51.10 -23.58
CA LEU A 16 18.24 50.47 -22.66
C LEU A 16 17.52 49.83 -21.47
N TYR A 17 16.53 50.51 -20.91
CA TYR A 17 15.73 50.00 -19.80
C TYR A 17 14.93 48.74 -20.22
N GLN A 18 14.29 48.77 -21.39
CA GLN A 18 13.58 47.61 -21.94
C GLN A 18 14.52 46.44 -22.20
N LEU A 19 15.71 46.70 -22.73
CA LEU A 19 16.74 45.68 -22.93
C LEU A 19 17.20 45.07 -21.60
N GLN A 20 17.49 45.90 -20.60
CA GLN A 20 17.91 45.44 -19.28
C GLN A 20 16.82 44.60 -18.61
N THR A 21 15.57 45.06 -18.65
CA THR A 21 14.42 44.31 -18.10
C THR A 21 14.26 42.95 -18.79
N THR A 22 14.45 42.90 -20.11
CA THR A 22 14.38 41.66 -20.88
C THR A 22 15.54 40.73 -20.52
N LEU A 23 16.75 41.26 -20.34
CA LEU A 23 17.92 40.49 -19.92
C LEU A 23 17.73 39.89 -18.52
N SER A 24 17.20 40.67 -17.56
CA SER A 24 16.88 40.16 -16.22
C SER A 24 15.89 39.00 -16.26
N LYS A 25 14.83 39.09 -17.07
CA LYS A 25 13.89 37.97 -17.29
C LYS A 25 14.55 36.74 -17.92
N ILE A 26 15.48 36.95 -18.85
CA ILE A 26 16.25 35.84 -19.46
C ILE A 26 17.11 35.14 -18.40
N ASP A 27 17.71 35.90 -17.49
CA ASP A 27 18.55 35.33 -16.44
C ASP A 27 17.73 34.57 -15.40
N GLU A 28 16.54 35.05 -15.03
CA GLU A 28 15.57 34.29 -14.22
C GLU A 28 15.20 32.96 -14.87
N ILE A 29 14.90 32.95 -16.18
CA ILE A 29 14.59 31.71 -16.92
C ILE A 29 15.78 30.75 -16.93
N LYS A 30 17.01 31.26 -17.04
CA LYS A 30 18.21 30.41 -17.01
C LYS A 30 18.43 29.76 -15.64
N ILE A 31 18.18 30.50 -14.56
CA ILE A 31 18.27 29.98 -13.18
C ILE A 31 17.24 28.87 -13.00
N LEU A 32 15.97 29.15 -13.32
CA LEU A 32 14.89 28.16 -13.23
C LEU A 32 15.18 26.92 -14.08
N ARG A 33 15.76 27.08 -15.27
CA ARG A 33 16.14 25.95 -16.12
C ARG A 33 17.25 25.09 -15.52
N GLY A 34 18.07 25.64 -14.62
CA GLY A 34 19.09 24.89 -13.89
C GLY A 34 18.53 24.17 -12.65
N GLU A 35 17.57 24.79 -11.96
CA GLU A 35 16.95 24.25 -10.74
C GLU A 35 15.85 23.22 -11.05
N LEU A 36 15.06 23.45 -12.10
CA LEU A 36 13.94 22.57 -12.48
C LEU A 36 14.35 21.11 -12.73
N PRO A 37 15.49 20.79 -13.37
CA PRO A 37 15.94 19.41 -13.50
C PRO A 37 16.21 18.71 -12.17
N LEU A 38 16.71 19.45 -11.15
CA LEU A 38 16.94 18.89 -9.81
C LEU A 38 15.60 18.61 -9.13
N GLU A 39 14.67 19.55 -9.19
CA GLU A 39 13.32 19.36 -8.64
C GLU A 39 12.60 18.18 -9.32
N VAL A 40 12.72 18.04 -10.63
CA VAL A 40 12.15 16.89 -11.37
C VAL A 40 12.79 15.59 -10.92
N GLN A 41 14.11 15.56 -10.74
CA GLN A 41 14.80 14.37 -10.24
C GLN A 41 14.36 14.00 -8.82
N ASP A 42 14.28 14.98 -7.92
CA ASP A 42 13.84 14.77 -6.54
C ASP A 42 12.40 14.19 -6.50
N LEU A 43 11.51 14.70 -7.35
CA LEU A 43 10.15 14.16 -7.52
C LEU A 43 10.15 12.74 -8.10
N GLU A 44 11.01 12.44 -9.09
CA GLU A 44 11.15 11.08 -9.65
C GLU A 44 11.63 10.08 -8.58
N ASP A 45 12.58 10.48 -7.74
CA ASP A 45 13.08 9.68 -6.62
C ASP A 45 12.00 9.48 -5.55
N GLU A 46 11.21 10.51 -5.22
CA GLU A 46 10.06 10.38 -4.31
C GLU A 46 9.02 9.40 -4.87
N ILE A 47 8.68 9.52 -6.15
CA ILE A 47 7.75 8.61 -6.84
C ILE A 47 8.26 7.17 -6.79
N ALA A 48 9.56 6.95 -7.03
CA ALA A 48 10.16 5.62 -6.94
C ALA A 48 10.07 5.04 -5.52
N GLY A 49 10.34 5.86 -4.50
CA GLY A 49 10.19 5.49 -3.09
C GLY A 49 8.74 5.14 -2.72
N LEU A 50 7.78 5.96 -3.14
CA LEU A 50 6.35 5.73 -2.94
C LEU A 50 5.88 4.45 -3.64
N ASN A 51 6.32 4.20 -4.88
CA ASN A 51 5.99 2.98 -5.62
C ASN A 51 6.51 1.72 -4.91
N THR A 52 7.73 1.78 -4.37
CA THR A 52 8.30 0.67 -3.59
C THR A 52 7.47 0.40 -2.34
N ARG A 53 7.07 1.45 -1.62
CA ARG A 53 6.20 1.32 -0.44
C ARG A 53 4.84 0.73 -0.80
N ILE A 54 4.24 1.15 -1.92
CA ILE A 54 3.00 0.58 -2.43
C ILE A 54 3.16 -0.91 -2.76
N SER A 55 4.28 -1.30 -3.38
CA SER A 55 4.56 -2.71 -3.70
C SER A 55 4.61 -3.57 -2.44
N ASN A 56 5.40 -3.15 -1.44
CA ASN A 56 5.53 -3.87 -0.18
C ASN A 56 4.17 -4.01 0.54
N ASN A 57 3.39 -2.92 0.60
CA ASN A 57 2.06 -2.96 1.21
C ASN A 57 1.11 -3.91 0.46
N LYS A 58 1.21 -4.01 -0.87
CA LYS A 58 0.40 -4.97 -1.65
C LYS A 58 0.79 -6.41 -1.36
N GLU A 59 2.08 -6.70 -1.25
CA GLU A 59 2.57 -8.03 -0.88
C GLU A 59 2.08 -8.43 0.51
N GLU A 60 2.17 -7.53 1.49
CA GLU A 60 1.64 -7.74 2.84
C GLU A 60 0.13 -8.02 2.84
N ILE A 61 -0.66 -7.24 2.10
CA ILE A 61 -2.10 -7.46 1.93
C ILE A 61 -2.38 -8.86 1.36
N ASP A 62 -1.60 -9.30 0.38
CA ASP A 62 -1.80 -10.61 -0.26
C ASP A 62 -1.38 -11.76 0.66
N GLU A 63 -0.37 -11.59 1.51
CA GLU A 63 -0.01 -12.54 2.57
C GLU A 63 -1.12 -12.65 3.63
N ILE A 64 -1.68 -11.51 4.06
CA ILE A 64 -2.81 -11.48 5.00
C ILE A 64 -4.02 -12.21 4.39
N LYS A 65 -4.35 -11.97 3.12
CA LYS A 65 -5.44 -12.67 2.42
C LYS A 65 -5.21 -14.18 2.34
N LYS A 66 -3.99 -14.62 2.03
CA LYS A 66 -3.63 -16.05 2.02
C LYS A 66 -3.81 -16.67 3.40
N THR A 67 -3.37 -15.96 4.45
CA THR A 67 -3.52 -16.39 5.84
C THR A 67 -5.00 -16.53 6.22
N LEU A 68 -5.83 -15.55 5.87
CA LEU A 68 -7.28 -15.60 6.10
C LEU A 68 -7.94 -16.76 5.37
N ALA A 69 -7.60 -16.99 4.10
CA ALA A 69 -8.12 -18.12 3.33
C ALA A 69 -7.71 -19.46 3.96
N GLY A 70 -6.44 -19.60 4.35
CA GLY A 70 -5.95 -20.81 5.03
C GLY A 70 -6.63 -21.08 6.36
N LYS A 71 -6.91 -20.04 7.16
CA LYS A 71 -7.66 -20.18 8.43
C LYS A 71 -9.11 -20.59 8.20
N LYS A 72 -9.76 -20.11 7.14
CA LYS A 72 -11.12 -20.54 6.77
C LYS A 72 -11.16 -22.01 6.38
N ILE A 73 -10.24 -22.46 5.54
CA ILE A 73 -10.14 -23.89 5.17
C ILE A 73 -9.98 -24.77 6.42
N LYS A 74 -9.14 -24.36 7.38
CA LYS A 74 -8.96 -25.09 8.65
C LYS A 74 -10.24 -25.14 9.51
N ILE A 75 -11.10 -24.14 9.43
CA ILE A 75 -12.41 -24.16 10.09
C ILE A 75 -13.28 -25.22 9.42
N ASP A 76 -13.37 -25.19 8.10
CA ASP A 76 -14.19 -26.15 7.33
C ASP A 76 -13.72 -27.60 7.57
N GLU A 77 -12.41 -27.85 7.59
CA GLU A 77 -11.82 -29.17 7.90
C GLU A 77 -12.15 -29.64 9.33
N ALA A 78 -12.13 -28.73 10.30
CA ALA A 78 -12.49 -29.03 11.68
C ALA A 78 -13.99 -29.33 11.81
N GLU A 79 -14.85 -28.59 11.11
CA GLU A 79 -16.31 -28.84 11.07
C GLU A 79 -16.63 -30.22 10.48
N VAL A 80 -15.99 -30.59 9.36
CA VAL A 80 -16.13 -31.94 8.78
C VAL A 80 -15.66 -33.03 9.74
N SER A 81 -14.56 -32.78 10.46
CA SER A 81 -14.04 -33.74 11.45
C SER A 81 -15.00 -33.93 12.62
N ILE A 82 -15.62 -32.83 13.11
CA ILE A 82 -16.65 -32.87 14.16
C ILE A 82 -17.85 -33.68 13.69
N GLU A 83 -18.34 -33.45 12.47
CA GLU A 83 -19.47 -34.21 11.92
C GLU A 83 -19.16 -35.71 11.87
N LYS A 84 -17.96 -36.08 11.42
CA LYS A 84 -17.50 -37.47 11.43
C LYS A 84 -17.46 -38.07 12.83
N TYR A 85 -16.93 -37.35 13.83
CA TYR A 85 -16.86 -37.83 15.20
C TYR A 85 -18.25 -37.93 15.85
N ASN A 86 -19.17 -37.01 15.54
CA ASN A 86 -20.57 -37.09 15.98
C ASN A 86 -21.27 -38.34 15.44
N ASN A 87 -21.09 -38.65 14.16
CA ASN A 87 -21.63 -39.88 13.57
C ASN A 87 -21.02 -41.16 14.18
N GLN A 88 -19.75 -41.10 14.60
CA GLN A 88 -19.11 -42.21 15.31
C GLN A 88 -19.69 -42.39 16.72
N LEU A 89 -19.96 -41.30 17.44
CA LEU A 89 -20.53 -41.34 18.79
C LEU A 89 -21.87 -42.09 18.86
N GLU A 90 -22.73 -41.97 17.84
CA GLU A 90 -24.02 -42.69 17.79
C GLU A 90 -23.88 -44.22 17.84
N ASN A 91 -22.73 -44.74 17.41
CA ASN A 91 -22.46 -46.18 17.33
C ASN A 91 -21.60 -46.70 18.49
N VAL A 92 -21.15 -45.83 19.39
CA VAL A 92 -20.23 -46.19 20.49
C VAL A 92 -21.00 -46.82 21.64
N ARG A 93 -20.59 -48.03 22.02
CA ARG A 93 -21.17 -48.79 23.15
C ARG A 93 -20.24 -48.86 24.37
N ASN A 94 -19.03 -48.30 24.25
CA ASN A 94 -18.00 -48.32 25.28
C ASN A 94 -17.77 -46.90 25.83
N ASN A 95 -17.98 -46.72 27.13
CA ASN A 95 -17.79 -45.43 27.81
C ASN A 95 -16.39 -44.83 27.58
N LYS A 96 -15.34 -45.66 27.48
CA LYS A 96 -13.98 -45.16 27.26
C LYS A 96 -13.79 -44.57 25.87
N GLU A 97 -14.37 -45.19 24.84
CA GLU A 97 -14.35 -44.65 23.47
C GLU A 97 -15.21 -43.40 23.35
N TYR A 98 -16.35 -43.38 24.07
CA TYR A 98 -17.23 -42.22 24.13
C TYR A 98 -16.49 -41.00 24.69
N ASP A 99 -15.81 -41.16 25.83
CA ASP A 99 -15.03 -40.08 26.45
C ASP A 99 -13.89 -39.57 25.56
N ILE A 100 -13.24 -40.45 24.79
CA ILE A 100 -12.17 -40.06 23.86
C ILE A 100 -12.75 -39.24 22.71
N LEU A 101 -13.80 -39.73 22.04
CA LEU A 101 -14.43 -39.01 20.93
C LEU A 101 -15.05 -37.69 21.38
N SER A 102 -15.65 -37.64 22.57
CA SER A 102 -16.18 -36.40 23.14
C SER A 102 -15.08 -35.36 23.37
N LYS A 103 -13.89 -35.77 23.85
CA LYS A 103 -12.74 -34.87 24.00
C LYS A 103 -12.19 -34.40 22.66
N ASP A 104 -12.15 -35.28 21.67
CA ASP A 104 -11.71 -34.91 20.32
C ASP A 104 -12.65 -33.88 19.67
N ILE A 105 -13.96 -34.01 19.87
CA ILE A 105 -14.94 -33.02 19.42
C ILE A 105 -14.77 -31.68 20.15
N GLU A 106 -14.58 -31.70 21.47
CA GLU A 106 -14.33 -30.49 22.26
C GLU A 106 -13.04 -29.79 21.80
N TYR A 107 -11.99 -30.57 21.53
CA TYR A 107 -10.73 -30.06 20.98
C TYR A 107 -10.92 -29.39 19.61
N GLN A 108 -11.68 -30.00 18.70
CA GLN A 108 -11.97 -29.40 17.40
C GLN A 108 -12.82 -28.13 17.52
N ASN A 109 -13.81 -28.09 18.42
CA ASN A 109 -14.59 -26.88 18.69
C ASN A 109 -13.71 -25.73 19.20
N LEU A 110 -12.78 -26.02 20.12
CA LEU A 110 -11.84 -25.01 20.62
C LEU A 110 -10.92 -24.49 19.50
N ASN A 111 -10.48 -25.36 18.58
CA ASN A 111 -9.70 -24.94 17.42
C ASN A 111 -10.51 -24.02 16.50
N ILE A 112 -11.79 -24.31 16.26
CA ILE A 112 -12.67 -23.44 15.46
C ILE A 112 -12.78 -22.06 16.10
N GLU A 113 -13.01 -21.99 17.41
CA GLU A 113 -13.06 -20.72 18.14
C GLU A 113 -11.75 -19.94 18.04
N LEU A 114 -10.61 -20.64 18.18
CA LEU A 114 -9.29 -20.04 18.02
C LEU A 114 -9.06 -19.49 16.61
N TYR A 115 -9.46 -20.22 15.57
CA TYR A 115 -9.34 -19.75 14.19
C TYR A 115 -10.28 -18.56 13.91
N LYS A 116 -11.51 -18.58 14.42
CA LYS A 116 -12.45 -17.45 14.32
C LYS A 116 -11.90 -16.21 15.03
N LYS A 117 -11.32 -16.38 16.22
CA LYS A 117 -10.66 -15.28 16.94
C LYS A 117 -9.50 -14.70 16.14
N ASN A 118 -8.59 -15.54 15.66
CA ASN A 118 -7.46 -15.08 14.83
C ASN A 118 -7.92 -14.34 13.57
N ILE A 119 -8.97 -14.82 12.90
CA ILE A 119 -9.56 -14.11 11.74
C ILE A 119 -10.06 -12.74 12.16
N LYS A 120 -10.77 -12.65 13.29
CA LYS A 120 -11.27 -11.39 13.82
C LYS A 120 -10.13 -10.42 14.13
N ASP A 121 -9.11 -10.87 14.85
CA ASP A 121 -7.96 -10.06 15.24
C ASP A 121 -7.23 -9.50 13.99
N ILE A 122 -6.96 -10.35 12.98
CA ILE A 122 -6.38 -9.93 11.69
C ILE A 122 -7.29 -8.91 10.97
N THR A 123 -8.60 -9.11 11.01
CA THR A 123 -9.55 -8.20 10.34
C THR A 123 -9.65 -6.86 11.06
N ASP A 124 -9.55 -6.84 12.38
CA ASP A 124 -9.59 -5.63 13.19
C ASP A 124 -8.27 -4.84 13.07
N GLU A 125 -7.12 -5.51 13.04
CA GLU A 125 -5.82 -4.90 12.71
C GLU A 125 -5.82 -4.26 11.32
N SER A 126 -6.45 -4.89 10.32
CA SER A 126 -6.54 -4.33 8.97
C SER A 126 -7.43 -3.09 8.82
N LYS A 127 -8.22 -2.74 9.85
CA LYS A 127 -9.13 -1.58 9.87
C LYS A 127 -8.59 -0.38 10.65
N ALA A 128 -7.57 -0.59 11.48
CA ALA A 128 -6.91 0.45 12.28
C ALA A 128 -5.87 1.20 11.44
#